data_AF-A0A2N1QAZ4-F1
#
_entry.id   AF-A0A2N1QAZ4-F1
#
_cell.length_a   1.000
_cell.length_b   1.000
_cell.length_c   1.000
_cell.angle_alpha   90.00
_cell.angle_beta   90.00
_cell.angle_gamma   90.00
#
_symmetry.space_group_name_H-M   'P 1'
#
loop_
_entity.id
_entity.type
_entity.pdbx_description
1 polymer ?
#
loop_
_entity_poly.entity_id
_entity_poly.type
_entity_poly.pdbx_seq_one_letter_code
_entity_poly.pdbx_strand_id
1 'polypeptide(L)'
;MMTTSVLTNELIYKSFIIGAKNVIQEKNSLNAINVFPVPDGDTGSNLASMMTSIIEKSVLGETSEETIQSIADAAIVGARGNSGIIFAQYIHGFSKGVKNDVLDTDTFVENASSAADYAYQSISKPVEGTMITVMRTWANALREFKHAASSFLDLLNHAFESAKEELARTPEKLAVLKENKVVDAGAKGFVHFIEGFVKALKGEDVEIHTEVEKINELHVEHLEDSLHRYCTEALLRGKNLNLEQMRAELEKLGDSLVVAGSERTARVHIHTDHPDEVFAYIASMSNISEQKVDDMKRQFEAANHRKYPIAIVTDSIADLPDEMIDNYQIHQFPISLLINDTTYYDKVTIRSERFYKMMDSLKVYPTSSQPNAKSLENFFSFLTTYYKEVVVLTVSKEMSGTYQAFVEAASKFNDAKIHVINTKQNSGAEGLLVLKTAELIQSGKSYEEVIAEVEKLREQTKILVSVKTLKYMVRSGRVSKVTGIAGKIMNLKPVISIDNDGKGIIFDKGLSIKSSNKKIFKHVKEVQDTYGIESYAIVHANAWDRAKDYEEIYTSLIGKKPTYVMDISTVVAMSAGIGTVAIAYIRNEDKK
;
A
#
# COMPACT_ATOMS: atom_id res chain seq x y z
N MET A 1 -34.03 -40.71 -11.36
CA MET A 1 -34.33 -39.38 -11.91
C MET A 1 -34.24 -38.42 -10.76
N MET A 2 -33.30 -37.47 -10.78
CA MET A 2 -33.33 -36.35 -9.83
C MET A 2 -34.68 -35.67 -9.96
N THR A 3 -35.45 -35.57 -8.88
CA THR A 3 -36.42 -34.48 -8.76
C THR A 3 -35.60 -33.19 -8.84
N THR A 4 -35.88 -32.34 -9.82
CA THR A 4 -35.20 -31.07 -10.05
C THR A 4 -35.26 -30.24 -8.77
N SER A 5 -34.23 -30.35 -7.92
CA SER A 5 -34.14 -29.58 -6.67
C SER A 5 -33.62 -28.21 -7.05
N VAL A 6 -34.57 -27.35 -7.41
CA VAL A 6 -34.40 -25.93 -7.66
C VAL A 6 -33.81 -25.26 -6.41
N LEU A 7 -32.69 -24.55 -6.58
CA LEU A 7 -32.22 -23.63 -5.56
C LEU A 7 -33.06 -22.34 -5.64
N THR A 8 -33.73 -22.01 -4.54
CA THR A 8 -34.44 -20.74 -4.44
C THR A 8 -33.45 -19.59 -4.29
N ASN A 9 -33.83 -18.41 -4.77
CA ASN A 9 -33.04 -17.18 -4.64
C ASN A 9 -32.58 -16.92 -3.18
N GLU A 10 -33.48 -17.08 -2.21
CA GLU A 10 -33.17 -16.95 -0.78
C GLU A 10 -32.12 -17.96 -0.29
N LEU A 11 -32.22 -19.21 -0.73
CA LEU A 11 -31.29 -20.26 -0.33
C LEU A 11 -29.90 -20.04 -0.93
N ILE A 12 -29.82 -19.55 -2.17
CA ILE A 12 -28.57 -19.13 -2.80
C ILE A 12 -27.92 -18.03 -1.98
N TYR A 13 -28.65 -16.95 -1.70
CA TYR A 13 -28.14 -15.83 -0.92
C TYR A 13 -27.61 -16.30 0.44
N LYS A 14 -28.43 -17.05 1.18
CA LYS A 14 -28.05 -17.62 2.48
C LYS A 14 -26.79 -18.49 2.39
N SER A 15 -26.67 -19.31 1.34
CA SER A 15 -25.51 -20.20 1.15
C SER A 15 -24.22 -19.44 0.89
N PHE A 16 -24.26 -18.36 0.10
CA PHE A 16 -23.11 -17.46 -0.08
C PHE A 16 -22.72 -16.77 1.23
N ILE A 17 -23.70 -16.29 2.01
CA ILE A 17 -23.44 -15.62 3.30
C ILE A 17 -22.80 -16.57 4.30
N ILE A 18 -23.30 -17.81 4.43
CA ILE A 18 -22.73 -18.79 5.36
C ILE A 18 -21.36 -19.27 4.87
N GLY A 19 -21.18 -19.47 3.56
CA GLY A 19 -19.86 -19.70 2.97
C GLY A 19 -18.86 -18.60 3.32
N ALA A 20 -19.27 -17.34 3.19
CA ALA A 20 -18.45 -16.18 3.55
C ALA A 20 -18.09 -16.15 5.04
N LYS A 21 -19.05 -16.42 5.94
CA LYS A 21 -18.80 -16.51 7.39
C LYS A 21 -17.79 -17.61 7.74
N ASN A 22 -17.91 -18.79 7.13
CA ASN A 22 -17.02 -19.93 7.39
C ASN A 22 -15.56 -19.60 7.01
N VAL A 23 -15.36 -18.84 5.93
CA VAL A 23 -14.02 -18.36 5.53
C VAL A 23 -13.48 -17.31 6.51
N ILE A 24 -14.33 -16.39 6.98
CA ILE A 24 -13.93 -15.36 7.95
C ILE A 24 -13.49 -16.00 9.27
N GLN A 25 -14.18 -17.04 9.73
CA GLN A 25 -13.83 -17.78 10.93
C GLN A 25 -12.42 -18.38 10.85
N GLU A 26 -12.02 -18.84 9.67
CA GLU A 26 -10.72 -19.48 9.42
C GLU A 26 -9.61 -18.48 9.06
N LYS A 27 -9.87 -17.16 9.10
CA LYS A 27 -8.90 -16.11 8.71
C LYS A 27 -7.49 -16.34 9.28
N ASN A 28 -7.39 -16.60 10.59
CA ASN A 28 -6.10 -16.72 11.26
C ASN A 28 -5.39 -18.03 10.87
N SER A 29 -6.13 -19.13 10.74
CA SER A 29 -5.59 -20.43 10.32
C SER A 29 -5.06 -20.37 8.88
N LEU A 30 -5.73 -19.60 8.01
CA LEU A 30 -5.32 -19.34 6.63
C LEU A 30 -4.08 -18.45 6.55
N ASN A 31 -4.01 -17.39 7.35
CA ASN A 31 -2.81 -16.53 7.44
C ASN A 31 -1.59 -17.32 7.89
N ALA A 32 -1.76 -18.23 8.86
CA ALA A 32 -0.67 -19.02 9.42
C ALA A 32 0.01 -19.95 8.40
N ILE A 33 -0.70 -20.37 7.34
CA ILE A 33 -0.18 -21.28 6.31
C ILE A 33 0.16 -20.57 4.99
N ASN A 34 0.13 -19.24 4.96
CA ASN A 34 0.41 -18.48 3.75
C ASN A 34 1.91 -18.49 3.44
N VAL A 35 2.32 -19.35 2.51
CA VAL A 35 3.72 -19.48 2.08
C VAL A 35 3.93 -19.26 0.58
N PHE A 36 2.85 -19.06 -0.19
CA PHE A 36 2.90 -18.88 -1.65
C PHE A 36 1.85 -17.86 -2.12
N PRO A 37 2.17 -16.97 -3.08
CA PRO A 37 3.49 -16.77 -3.69
C PRO A 37 4.45 -16.01 -2.76
N VAL A 38 3.92 -15.32 -1.75
CA VAL A 38 4.69 -14.51 -0.80
C VAL A 38 4.29 -14.92 0.62
N PRO A 39 5.25 -15.24 1.50
CA PRO A 39 4.99 -15.63 2.88
C PRO A 39 4.77 -14.41 3.80
N ASP A 40 3.79 -13.59 3.48
CA ASP A 40 3.47 -12.34 4.21
C ASP A 40 2.36 -12.50 5.27
N GLY A 41 1.79 -13.70 5.38
CA GLY A 41 0.75 -14.01 6.37
C GLY A 41 -0.58 -13.29 6.13
N ASP A 42 -0.90 -12.87 4.90
CA ASP A 42 -2.08 -12.04 4.62
C ASP A 42 -3.25 -12.73 3.89
N THR A 43 -3.08 -13.94 3.35
CA THR A 43 -4.09 -14.59 2.49
C THR A 43 -5.47 -14.71 3.16
N GLY A 44 -5.53 -15.12 4.42
CA GLY A 44 -6.77 -15.18 5.19
C GLY A 44 -7.39 -13.79 5.40
N SER A 45 -6.58 -12.77 5.67
CA SER A 45 -7.05 -11.37 5.78
C SER A 45 -7.62 -10.85 4.46
N ASN A 46 -6.98 -11.18 3.33
CA ASN A 46 -7.41 -10.80 1.99
C ASN A 46 -8.75 -11.46 1.62
N LEU A 47 -8.88 -12.77 1.88
CA LEU A 47 -10.15 -13.49 1.69
C LEU A 47 -11.24 -12.96 2.62
N ALA A 48 -10.94 -12.77 3.91
CA ALA A 48 -11.90 -12.25 4.88
C ALA A 48 -12.42 -10.85 4.48
N SER A 49 -11.56 -9.95 3.97
CA SER A 49 -11.97 -8.64 3.45
C SER A 49 -13.01 -8.76 2.34
N MET A 50 -12.79 -9.65 1.38
CA MET A 50 -13.74 -9.91 0.30
C MET A 50 -15.06 -10.46 0.84
N MET A 51 -14.98 -11.45 1.75
CA MET A 51 -16.15 -12.10 2.35
C MET A 51 -16.98 -11.12 3.19
N THR A 52 -16.34 -10.26 3.98
CA THR A 52 -17.01 -9.19 4.71
C THR A 52 -17.71 -8.22 3.75
N SER A 53 -17.07 -7.84 2.64
CA SER A 53 -17.70 -6.99 1.62
C SER A 53 -18.95 -7.65 1.01
N ILE A 54 -18.92 -8.96 0.74
CA ILE A 54 -20.11 -9.71 0.28
C ILE A 54 -21.21 -9.61 1.34
N ILE A 55 -20.92 -9.89 2.61
CA ILE A 55 -21.90 -9.86 3.69
C ILE A 55 -22.50 -8.46 3.89
N GLU A 56 -21.69 -7.41 3.81
CA GLU A 56 -22.10 -6.04 4.12
C GLU A 56 -22.76 -5.31 2.95
N LYS A 57 -22.40 -5.64 1.71
CA LYS A 57 -22.76 -4.84 0.52
C LYS A 57 -23.61 -5.57 -0.51
N SER A 58 -23.67 -6.89 -0.48
CA SER A 58 -24.57 -7.62 -1.38
C SER A 58 -26.02 -7.49 -0.90
N VAL A 59 -26.97 -7.58 -1.84
CA VAL A 59 -28.40 -7.52 -1.56
C VAL A 59 -29.09 -8.75 -2.13
N LEU A 60 -30.09 -9.24 -1.41
CA LEU A 60 -31.06 -10.19 -1.94
C LEU A 60 -31.98 -9.44 -2.92
N GLY A 61 -31.80 -9.69 -4.21
CA GLY A 61 -32.63 -9.13 -5.28
C GLY A 61 -33.96 -9.88 -5.43
N GLU A 62 -34.80 -9.43 -6.36
CA GLU A 62 -36.07 -10.11 -6.66
C GLU A 62 -35.83 -11.45 -7.37
N THR A 63 -34.76 -11.51 -8.17
CA THR A 63 -34.38 -12.68 -8.98
C THR A 63 -33.02 -13.25 -8.56
N SER A 64 -32.75 -14.51 -8.91
CA SER A 64 -31.43 -15.12 -8.68
C SER A 64 -30.30 -14.40 -9.44
N GLU A 65 -30.62 -13.85 -10.62
CA GLU A 65 -29.68 -13.04 -11.41
C GLU A 65 -29.26 -11.78 -10.66
N GLU A 66 -30.23 -11.01 -10.13
CA GLU A 66 -29.95 -9.78 -9.38
C GLU A 66 -29.14 -10.05 -8.12
N THR A 67 -29.50 -11.10 -7.37
CA THR A 67 -28.80 -11.50 -6.14
C THR A 67 -27.36 -11.89 -6.41
N ILE A 68 -27.12 -12.81 -7.37
CA ILE A 68 -25.76 -13.28 -7.66
C ILE A 68 -24.92 -12.17 -8.29
N GLN A 69 -25.52 -11.31 -9.11
CA GLN A 69 -24.81 -10.14 -9.65
C GLN A 69 -24.41 -9.16 -8.53
N SER A 70 -25.28 -8.92 -7.55
CA SER A 70 -24.96 -8.10 -6.39
C SER A 70 -23.82 -8.69 -5.55
N ILE A 71 -23.83 -10.01 -5.34
CA ILE A 71 -22.75 -10.74 -4.66
C ILE A 71 -21.42 -10.60 -5.44
N ALA A 72 -21.45 -10.79 -6.76
CA ALA A 72 -20.25 -10.67 -7.60
C ALA A 72 -19.67 -9.26 -7.58
N ASP A 73 -20.51 -8.23 -7.66
CA ASP A 73 -20.06 -6.84 -7.59
C ASP A 73 -19.47 -6.52 -6.21
N ALA A 74 -20.10 -6.99 -5.12
CA ALA A 74 -19.60 -6.83 -3.76
C ALA A 74 -18.26 -7.57 -3.55
N ALA A 75 -18.08 -8.74 -4.16
CA ALA A 75 -16.85 -9.51 -4.14
C ALA A 75 -15.71 -8.76 -4.85
N ILE A 76 -15.92 -8.27 -6.09
CA ILE A 76 -14.90 -7.53 -6.85
C ILE A 76 -14.47 -6.25 -6.11
N VAL A 77 -15.42 -5.52 -5.53
CA VAL A 77 -15.13 -4.30 -4.76
C VAL A 77 -14.33 -4.63 -3.49
N GLY A 78 -14.66 -5.73 -2.81
CA GLY A 78 -14.03 -6.14 -1.56
C GLY A 78 -12.71 -6.91 -1.71
N ALA A 79 -12.42 -7.38 -2.92
CA ALA A 79 -11.26 -8.21 -3.21
C ALA A 79 -9.95 -7.47 -2.92
N ARG A 80 -9.04 -8.19 -2.26
CA ARG A 80 -7.67 -7.78 -1.94
C ARG A 80 -6.73 -8.94 -2.21
N GLY A 81 -5.48 -8.64 -2.55
CA GLY A 81 -4.46 -9.62 -2.90
C GLY A 81 -4.82 -10.55 -4.05
N ASN A 82 -3.88 -11.41 -4.41
CA ASN A 82 -4.07 -12.36 -5.50
C ASN A 82 -5.24 -13.33 -5.21
N SER A 83 -5.26 -13.94 -4.03
CA SER A 83 -6.27 -14.92 -3.63
C SER A 83 -7.70 -14.37 -3.64
N GLY A 84 -7.92 -13.17 -3.07
CA GLY A 84 -9.24 -12.55 -3.06
C GLY A 84 -9.72 -12.17 -4.46
N ILE A 85 -8.83 -11.72 -5.34
CA ILE A 85 -9.18 -11.30 -6.69
C ILE A 85 -9.51 -12.50 -7.59
N ILE A 86 -8.77 -13.61 -7.48
CA ILE A 86 -9.08 -14.87 -8.18
C ILE A 86 -10.45 -15.38 -7.75
N PHE A 87 -10.74 -15.39 -6.45
CA PHE A 87 -12.03 -15.86 -5.94
C PHE A 87 -13.17 -14.91 -6.35
N ALA A 88 -12.98 -13.60 -6.28
CA ALA A 88 -13.96 -12.65 -6.81
C ALA A 88 -14.25 -12.88 -8.30
N GLN A 89 -13.22 -13.24 -9.09
CA GLN A 89 -13.41 -13.59 -10.50
C GLN A 89 -14.19 -14.89 -10.69
N TYR A 90 -13.96 -15.91 -9.85
CA TYR A 90 -14.77 -17.13 -9.87
C TYR A 90 -16.26 -16.81 -9.63
N ILE A 91 -16.55 -16.02 -8.59
CA ILE A 91 -17.92 -15.57 -8.28
C ILE A 91 -18.52 -14.76 -9.45
N HIS A 92 -17.72 -13.89 -10.07
CA HIS A 92 -18.13 -13.13 -11.25
C HIS A 92 -18.43 -14.03 -12.46
N GLY A 93 -17.58 -15.01 -12.75
CA GLY A 93 -17.80 -15.97 -13.82
C GLY A 93 -19.04 -16.82 -13.59
N PHE A 94 -19.31 -17.18 -12.33
CA PHE A 94 -20.53 -17.88 -11.93
C PHE A 94 -21.78 -17.02 -12.20
N SER A 95 -21.73 -15.71 -11.94
CA SER A 95 -22.87 -14.81 -12.14
C SER A 95 -23.28 -14.67 -13.60
N LYS A 96 -22.34 -14.80 -14.56
CA LYS A 96 -22.61 -14.60 -15.99
C LYS A 96 -23.58 -15.60 -16.61
N GLY A 97 -23.64 -16.82 -16.07
CA GLY A 97 -24.53 -17.86 -16.59
C GLY A 97 -25.87 -17.92 -15.87
N VAL A 98 -26.09 -17.12 -14.82
CA VAL A 98 -27.36 -17.10 -14.08
C VAL A 98 -28.35 -16.25 -14.85
N LYS A 99 -29.45 -16.86 -15.28
CA LYS A 99 -30.60 -16.20 -15.92
C LYS A 99 -31.85 -16.75 -15.25
N ASN A 100 -32.86 -15.89 -15.04
CA ASN A 100 -34.16 -16.22 -14.43
C ASN A 100 -34.16 -16.33 -12.88
N ASP A 101 -35.34 -16.57 -12.31
CA ASP A 101 -35.62 -16.52 -10.87
C ASP A 101 -35.09 -17.73 -10.08
N VAL A 102 -34.83 -18.84 -10.76
CA VAL A 102 -34.52 -20.15 -10.19
C VAL A 102 -33.26 -20.71 -10.83
N LEU A 103 -32.32 -21.16 -10.00
CA LEU A 103 -31.12 -21.86 -10.44
C LEU A 103 -31.32 -23.36 -10.30
N ASP A 104 -31.41 -24.06 -11.44
CA ASP A 104 -31.45 -25.53 -11.45
C ASP A 104 -30.04 -26.14 -11.37
N THR A 105 -29.99 -27.45 -11.14
CA THR A 105 -28.73 -28.20 -11.01
C THR A 105 -27.87 -28.13 -12.27
N ASP A 106 -28.50 -28.16 -13.44
CA ASP A 106 -27.80 -28.15 -14.73
C ASP A 106 -27.07 -26.83 -14.93
N THR A 107 -27.79 -25.73 -14.73
CA THR A 107 -27.26 -24.37 -14.79
C THR A 107 -26.19 -24.14 -13.72
N PHE A 108 -26.38 -24.66 -12.49
CA PHE A 108 -25.37 -24.56 -11.44
C PHE A 108 -24.04 -25.22 -11.85
N VAL A 109 -24.09 -26.43 -12.39
CA VAL A 109 -22.90 -27.20 -12.82
C VAL A 109 -22.18 -26.49 -13.98
N GLU A 110 -22.93 -25.99 -14.95
CA GLU A 110 -22.39 -25.23 -16.08
C GLU A 110 -21.75 -23.91 -15.63
N ASN A 111 -22.38 -23.19 -14.71
CA ASN A 111 -21.89 -21.93 -14.17
C ASN A 111 -20.64 -22.14 -13.30
N ALA A 112 -20.60 -23.18 -12.46
CA ALA A 112 -19.42 -23.52 -11.67
C ALA A 112 -18.21 -23.84 -12.55
N SER A 113 -18.46 -24.45 -13.70
CA SER A 113 -17.41 -24.73 -14.67
C SER A 113 -16.92 -23.49 -15.39
N SER A 114 -17.85 -22.67 -15.87
CA SER A 114 -17.52 -21.38 -16.49
C SER A 114 -16.78 -20.48 -15.51
N ALA A 115 -17.17 -20.48 -14.23
CA ALA A 115 -16.51 -19.76 -13.14
C ALA A 115 -15.03 -20.15 -12.98
N ALA A 116 -14.73 -21.45 -13.05
CA ALA A 116 -13.35 -21.93 -13.02
C ALA A 116 -12.54 -21.44 -14.22
N ASP A 117 -13.13 -21.42 -15.42
CA ASP A 117 -12.49 -20.89 -16.63
C ASP A 117 -12.24 -19.37 -16.53
N TYR A 118 -13.22 -18.60 -16.02
CA TYR A 118 -13.06 -17.16 -15.79
C TYR A 118 -11.96 -16.85 -14.78
N ALA A 119 -11.87 -17.61 -13.68
CA ALA A 119 -10.81 -17.47 -12.69
C ALA A 119 -9.45 -17.85 -13.25
N TYR A 120 -9.39 -18.85 -14.14
CA TYR A 120 -8.14 -19.25 -14.79
C TYR A 120 -7.64 -18.16 -15.75
N GLN A 121 -8.55 -17.55 -16.52
CA GLN A 121 -8.24 -16.52 -17.51
C GLN A 121 -7.91 -15.14 -16.90
N SER A 122 -8.27 -14.86 -15.65
CA SER A 122 -7.90 -13.59 -15.00
C SER A 122 -6.43 -13.54 -14.59
N ILE A 123 -5.78 -14.69 -14.48
CA ILE A 123 -4.39 -14.85 -14.06
C ILE A 123 -3.51 -14.91 -15.31
N SER A 124 -2.49 -14.07 -15.38
CA SER A 124 -1.56 -14.07 -16.52
C SER A 124 -0.77 -15.39 -16.62
N LYS A 125 -0.29 -15.92 -15.49
CA LYS A 125 0.46 -17.19 -15.40
C LYS A 125 -0.13 -18.11 -14.33
N PRO A 126 -1.14 -18.92 -14.66
CA PRO A 126 -1.75 -19.86 -13.71
C PRO A 126 -0.74 -20.91 -13.23
N VAL A 127 -0.80 -21.24 -11.93
CA VAL A 127 0.09 -22.21 -11.29
C VAL A 127 -0.75 -23.36 -10.75
N GLU A 128 -0.42 -24.60 -11.14
CA GLU A 128 -1.08 -25.80 -10.63
C GLU A 128 -0.65 -26.11 -9.19
N GLY A 129 -1.53 -26.74 -8.41
CA GLY A 129 -1.35 -26.92 -6.97
C GLY A 129 -1.80 -25.72 -6.13
N THR A 130 -2.50 -24.75 -6.74
CA THR A 130 -3.10 -23.59 -6.05
C THR A 130 -4.63 -23.67 -6.06
N MET A 131 -5.29 -22.64 -5.52
CA MET A 131 -6.74 -22.45 -5.56
C MET A 131 -7.39 -22.75 -6.92
N ILE A 132 -6.73 -22.43 -8.04
CA ILE A 132 -7.33 -22.67 -9.37
C ILE A 132 -7.45 -24.17 -9.70
N THR A 133 -6.52 -24.99 -9.21
CA THR A 133 -6.56 -26.45 -9.37
C THR A 133 -7.75 -27.04 -8.61
N VAL A 134 -8.00 -26.56 -7.39
CA VAL A 134 -9.15 -26.99 -6.59
C VAL A 134 -10.47 -26.53 -7.21
N MET A 135 -10.56 -25.29 -7.70
CA MET A 135 -11.75 -24.77 -8.40
C MET A 135 -12.11 -25.61 -9.64
N ARG A 136 -11.11 -25.99 -10.44
CA ARG A 136 -11.31 -26.85 -11.62
C ARG A 136 -11.72 -28.27 -11.24
N THR A 137 -11.12 -28.83 -10.19
CA THR A 137 -11.47 -30.17 -9.69
C THR A 137 -12.89 -30.20 -9.14
N TRP A 138 -13.27 -29.19 -8.37
CA TRP A 138 -14.64 -28.97 -7.92
C TRP A 138 -15.64 -28.93 -9.09
N ALA A 139 -15.38 -28.11 -10.11
CA ALA A 139 -16.24 -28.00 -11.28
C ALA A 139 -16.36 -29.32 -12.07
N ASN A 140 -15.25 -30.07 -12.21
CA ASN A 140 -15.25 -31.36 -12.88
C ASN A 140 -16.04 -32.42 -12.08
N ALA A 141 -15.86 -32.47 -10.76
CA ALA A 141 -16.60 -33.38 -9.90
C ALA A 141 -18.12 -33.11 -9.95
N LEU A 142 -18.52 -31.83 -9.98
CA LEU A 142 -19.93 -31.46 -10.18
C LEU A 142 -20.52 -32.03 -11.48
N ARG A 143 -19.75 -32.01 -12.58
CA ARG A 143 -20.18 -32.62 -13.86
C ARG A 143 -20.24 -34.14 -13.79
N GLU A 144 -19.23 -34.76 -13.19
CA GLU A 144 -19.10 -36.20 -13.09
C GLU A 144 -20.23 -36.83 -12.27
N PHE A 145 -20.50 -36.26 -11.09
CA PHE A 145 -21.51 -36.80 -10.17
C PHE A 145 -22.94 -36.35 -10.47
N LYS A 146 -23.15 -35.43 -11.42
CA LYS A 146 -24.46 -34.84 -11.77
C LYS A 146 -25.57 -35.88 -11.98
N HIS A 147 -25.27 -37.00 -12.62
CA HIS A 147 -26.27 -38.04 -12.91
C HIS A 147 -26.33 -39.17 -11.86
N ALA A 148 -25.30 -39.29 -11.03
CA ALA A 148 -25.19 -40.32 -10.01
C ALA A 148 -25.79 -39.89 -8.66
N ALA A 149 -25.76 -38.59 -8.36
CA ALA A 149 -26.25 -38.04 -7.10
C ALA A 149 -27.78 -38.13 -6.96
N SER A 150 -28.23 -38.39 -5.73
CA SER A 150 -29.65 -38.55 -5.39
C SER A 150 -30.37 -37.21 -5.15
N SER A 151 -29.64 -36.15 -4.81
CA SER A 151 -30.14 -34.79 -4.59
C SER A 151 -29.04 -33.76 -4.87
N PHE A 152 -29.40 -32.47 -4.92
CA PHE A 152 -28.38 -31.41 -5.06
C PHE A 152 -27.41 -31.34 -3.88
N LEU A 153 -27.88 -31.58 -2.65
CA LEU A 153 -27.00 -31.67 -1.48
C LEU A 153 -26.02 -32.85 -1.61
N ASP A 154 -26.51 -34.00 -2.08
CA ASP A 154 -25.68 -35.17 -2.33
C ASP A 154 -24.62 -34.90 -3.42
N LEU A 155 -25.01 -34.20 -4.50
CA LEU A 155 -24.08 -33.76 -5.54
C LEU A 155 -22.96 -32.88 -4.97
N LEU A 156 -23.31 -31.86 -4.17
CA LEU A 156 -22.32 -30.97 -3.57
C LEU A 156 -21.41 -31.69 -2.57
N ASN A 157 -21.92 -32.66 -1.80
CA ASN A 157 -21.08 -33.44 -0.88
C ASN A 157 -20.00 -34.23 -1.65
N HIS A 158 -20.36 -34.90 -2.74
CA HIS A 158 -19.38 -35.64 -3.57
C HIS A 158 -18.33 -34.70 -4.17
N ALA A 159 -18.75 -33.56 -4.71
CA ALA A 159 -17.83 -32.55 -5.23
C ALA A 159 -16.96 -31.93 -4.13
N PHE A 160 -17.49 -31.77 -2.92
CA PHE A 160 -16.77 -31.19 -1.78
C PHE A 160 -15.66 -32.12 -1.29
N GLU A 161 -15.95 -33.42 -1.20
CA GLU A 161 -14.92 -34.41 -0.88
C GLU A 161 -13.82 -34.43 -1.95
N SER A 162 -14.17 -34.33 -3.24
CA SER A 162 -13.18 -34.22 -4.33
C SER A 162 -12.30 -32.98 -4.19
N ALA A 163 -12.88 -31.83 -3.79
CA ALA A 163 -12.14 -30.60 -3.54
C ALA A 163 -11.18 -30.71 -2.34
N LYS A 164 -11.60 -31.41 -1.26
CA LYS A 164 -10.75 -31.70 -0.10
C LYS A 164 -9.58 -32.62 -0.44
N GLU A 165 -9.83 -33.66 -1.22
CA GLU A 165 -8.78 -34.57 -1.70
C GLU A 165 -7.76 -33.82 -2.54
N GLU A 166 -8.21 -32.95 -3.46
CA GLU A 166 -7.31 -32.13 -4.26
C GLU A 166 -6.53 -31.11 -3.41
N LEU A 167 -7.18 -30.48 -2.42
CA LEU A 167 -6.50 -29.60 -1.47
C LEU A 167 -5.35 -30.34 -0.75
N ALA A 168 -5.59 -31.56 -0.26
CA ALA A 168 -4.58 -32.37 0.41
C ALA A 168 -3.39 -32.73 -0.50
N ARG A 169 -3.60 -32.73 -1.83
CA ARG A 169 -2.59 -33.01 -2.84
C ARG A 169 -1.87 -31.77 -3.36
N THR A 170 -2.27 -30.56 -2.97
CA THR A 170 -1.53 -29.33 -3.32
C THR A 170 -0.03 -29.38 -3.00
N PRO A 171 0.43 -29.98 -1.88
CA PRO A 171 1.87 -30.11 -1.60
C PRO A 171 2.58 -31.13 -2.50
N GLU A 172 1.86 -32.01 -3.19
CA GLU A 172 2.45 -32.89 -4.21
C GLU A 172 2.78 -32.13 -5.50
N LYS A 173 2.10 -31.00 -5.73
CA LYS A 173 2.15 -30.21 -6.96
C LYS A 173 3.04 -28.98 -6.86
N LEU A 174 3.27 -28.45 -5.65
CA LEU A 174 4.13 -27.29 -5.41
C LEU A 174 5.17 -27.56 -4.33
N ALA A 175 6.44 -27.36 -4.69
CA ALA A 175 7.58 -27.63 -3.82
C ALA A 175 7.54 -26.79 -2.53
N VAL A 176 7.26 -25.49 -2.63
CA VAL A 176 7.19 -24.58 -1.48
C VAL A 176 6.16 -25.03 -0.43
N LEU A 177 5.01 -25.55 -0.86
CA LEU A 177 3.99 -26.10 0.03
C LEU A 177 4.50 -27.38 0.73
N LYS A 178 5.17 -28.25 -0.03
CA LYS A 178 5.76 -29.50 0.48
C LYS A 178 6.84 -29.24 1.54
N GLU A 179 7.71 -28.29 1.28
CA GLU A 179 8.83 -27.91 2.15
C GLU A 179 8.32 -27.36 3.49
N ASN A 180 7.31 -26.50 3.42
CA ASN A 180 6.67 -25.92 4.60
C ASN A 180 5.62 -26.85 5.26
N LYS A 181 5.33 -28.01 4.66
CA LYS A 181 4.35 -29.01 5.13
C LYS A 181 2.94 -28.42 5.33
N VAL A 182 2.55 -27.51 4.45
CA VAL A 182 1.24 -26.85 4.45
C VAL A 182 0.55 -27.05 3.10
N VAL A 183 -0.77 -26.92 3.07
CA VAL A 183 -1.56 -26.86 1.82
C VAL A 183 -1.64 -25.42 1.33
N ASP A 184 -2.10 -25.21 0.09
CA ASP A 184 -2.34 -23.86 -0.43
C ASP A 184 -3.41 -23.12 0.40
N ALA A 185 -3.04 -21.94 0.92
CA ALA A 185 -3.91 -21.14 1.79
C ALA A 185 -5.17 -20.66 1.04
N GLY A 186 -5.02 -20.20 -0.20
CA GLY A 186 -6.13 -19.74 -1.02
C GLY A 186 -7.12 -20.88 -1.31
N ALA A 187 -6.60 -22.04 -1.71
CA ALA A 187 -7.38 -23.25 -1.96
C ALA A 187 -8.14 -23.71 -0.72
N LYS A 188 -7.49 -23.71 0.45
CA LYS A 188 -8.13 -24.04 1.72
C LYS A 188 -9.28 -23.08 2.03
N GLY A 189 -9.10 -21.78 1.75
CA GLY A 189 -10.17 -20.79 1.84
C GLY A 189 -11.36 -21.10 0.92
N PHE A 190 -11.11 -21.51 -0.33
CA PHE A 190 -12.18 -21.94 -1.25
C PHE A 190 -12.92 -23.19 -0.74
N VAL A 191 -12.20 -24.17 -0.19
CA VAL A 191 -12.80 -25.37 0.43
C VAL A 191 -13.67 -25.00 1.64
N HIS A 192 -13.23 -24.07 2.50
CA HIS A 192 -14.06 -23.58 3.61
C HIS A 192 -15.30 -22.82 3.12
N PHE A 193 -15.24 -22.11 1.99
CA PHE A 193 -16.43 -21.51 1.41
C PHE A 193 -17.45 -22.57 0.98
N ILE A 194 -17.00 -23.63 0.29
CA ILE A 194 -17.86 -24.76 -0.10
C ILE A 194 -18.46 -25.44 1.14
N GLU A 195 -17.65 -25.66 2.18
CA GLU A 195 -18.10 -26.24 3.44
C GLU A 195 -19.26 -25.43 4.04
N GLY A 196 -19.13 -24.10 4.13
CA GLY A 196 -20.21 -23.22 4.60
C GLY A 196 -21.43 -23.25 3.69
N PHE A 197 -21.24 -23.34 2.37
CA PHE A 197 -22.33 -23.50 1.41
C PHE A 197 -23.12 -24.80 1.66
N VAL A 198 -22.42 -25.92 1.92
CA VAL A 198 -23.03 -27.21 2.26
C VAL A 198 -23.77 -27.15 3.60
N LYS A 199 -23.19 -26.50 4.63
CA LYS A 199 -23.85 -26.27 5.93
C LYS A 199 -25.17 -25.52 5.78
N ALA A 200 -25.21 -24.48 4.94
CA ALA A 200 -26.43 -23.72 4.67
C ALA A 200 -27.57 -24.58 4.11
N LEU A 201 -27.26 -25.49 3.19
CA LEU A 201 -28.22 -26.41 2.58
C LEU A 201 -28.73 -27.48 3.56
N LYS A 202 -27.96 -27.79 4.61
CA LYS A 202 -28.40 -28.63 5.73
C LYS A 202 -29.26 -27.87 6.74
N GLY A 203 -29.40 -26.55 6.58
CA GLY A 203 -30.13 -25.68 7.52
C GLY A 203 -29.30 -25.24 8.73
N GLU A 204 -27.98 -25.49 8.72
CA GLU A 204 -27.05 -25.08 9.75
C GLU A 204 -26.67 -23.59 9.57
N ASP A 205 -26.18 -22.94 10.63
CA ASP A 205 -25.61 -21.58 10.59
C ASP A 205 -24.18 -21.61 11.13
N VAL A 206 -23.41 -20.57 10.85
CA VAL A 206 -22.04 -20.38 11.32
C VAL A 206 -22.00 -19.12 12.19
N GLU A 207 -21.58 -19.29 13.44
CA GLU A 207 -21.27 -18.17 14.34
C GLU A 207 -19.80 -17.78 14.18
N ILE A 208 -19.52 -16.48 14.02
CA ILE A 208 -18.15 -15.98 13.97
C ILE A 208 -17.65 -15.83 15.41
N HIS A 209 -16.73 -16.70 15.83
CA HIS A 209 -16.07 -16.60 17.13
C HIS A 209 -14.79 -15.75 17.03
N THR A 210 -14.53 -14.95 18.06
CA THR A 210 -13.34 -14.06 18.17
C THR A 210 -12.23 -14.68 19.03
N GLU A 211 -12.06 -16.00 18.98
CA GLU A 211 -10.93 -16.62 19.67
C GLU A 211 -9.62 -16.33 18.93
N VAL A 212 -8.68 -15.73 19.65
CA VAL A 212 -7.30 -15.54 19.19
C VAL A 212 -6.59 -16.87 19.38
N GLU A 213 -6.61 -17.73 18.35
CA GLU A 213 -5.75 -18.89 18.36
C GLU A 213 -4.28 -18.46 18.46
N LYS A 214 -3.53 -19.10 19.37
CA LYS A 214 -2.07 -18.96 19.41
C LYS A 214 -1.51 -19.61 18.15
N ILE A 215 -1.16 -18.77 17.18
CA ILE A 215 -0.46 -19.19 15.97
C ILE A 215 0.97 -19.57 16.36
N ASN A 216 1.40 -20.77 16.00
CA ASN A 216 2.82 -21.10 15.98
C ASN A 216 3.46 -20.36 14.81
N GLU A 217 4.45 -19.51 15.06
CA GLU A 217 5.20 -18.80 14.03
C GLU A 217 5.87 -19.82 13.08
N LEU A 218 5.43 -19.84 11.82
CA LEU A 218 6.15 -20.50 10.74
C LEU A 218 7.28 -19.56 10.33
N HIS A 219 8.51 -19.91 10.73
CA HIS A 219 9.71 -19.29 10.18
C HIS A 219 9.88 -19.76 8.74
N VAL A 220 9.64 -18.88 7.77
CA VAL A 220 9.91 -19.14 6.36
C VAL A 220 11.32 -18.64 6.05
N GLU A 221 12.26 -19.56 5.85
CA GLU A 221 13.70 -19.26 5.66
C GLU A 221 14.02 -18.68 4.26
N HIS A 222 13.10 -18.73 3.29
CA HIS A 222 13.39 -18.38 1.90
C HIS A 222 12.34 -17.47 1.24
N LEU A 223 12.80 -16.29 0.79
CA LEU A 223 12.15 -15.44 -0.21
C LEU A 223 12.80 -15.78 -1.56
N GLU A 224 12.34 -16.83 -2.24
CA GLU A 224 12.87 -17.14 -3.59
C GLU A 224 11.88 -16.86 -4.74
N ASP A 225 10.59 -16.61 -4.46
CA ASP A 225 9.58 -16.67 -5.53
C ASP A 225 9.06 -15.33 -6.09
N SER A 226 9.26 -14.17 -5.42
CA SER A 226 8.90 -12.86 -6.00
C SER A 226 10.13 -11.99 -6.21
N LEU A 227 10.41 -11.62 -7.47
CA LEU A 227 11.53 -10.74 -7.83
C LEU A 227 11.27 -9.26 -7.51
N HIS A 228 10.02 -8.91 -7.18
CA HIS A 228 9.57 -7.52 -7.07
C HIS A 228 9.27 -7.08 -5.64
N ARG A 229 9.52 -5.80 -5.36
CA ARG A 229 9.38 -5.17 -4.03
C ARG A 229 7.95 -4.92 -3.60
N TYR A 230 7.07 -4.48 -4.50
CA TYR A 230 5.75 -3.99 -4.13
C TYR A 230 4.61 -4.88 -4.61
N CYS A 231 3.66 -5.15 -3.71
CA CYS A 231 2.33 -5.62 -4.07
C CYS A 231 1.46 -4.40 -4.41
N THR A 232 0.96 -4.31 -5.63
CA THR A 232 0.22 -3.16 -6.15
C THR A 232 -1.20 -3.56 -6.55
N GLU A 233 -2.21 -2.89 -5.98
CA GLU A 233 -3.61 -3.13 -6.31
C GLU A 233 -4.35 -1.85 -6.72
N ALA A 234 -5.28 -1.97 -7.68
CA ALA A 234 -6.16 -0.87 -8.10
C ALA A 234 -7.60 -1.35 -8.33
N LEU A 235 -8.58 -0.58 -7.86
CA LEU A 235 -9.99 -0.73 -8.23
C LEU A 235 -10.38 0.35 -9.23
N LEU A 236 -10.86 -0.06 -10.38
CA LEU A 236 -11.22 0.82 -11.50
C LEU A 236 -12.72 0.86 -11.67
N ARG A 237 -13.23 2.05 -12.02
CA ARG A 237 -14.61 2.23 -12.46
C ARG A 237 -14.60 2.90 -13.82
N GLY A 238 -15.19 2.22 -14.81
CA GLY A 238 -15.24 2.64 -16.20
C GLY A 238 -16.57 2.30 -16.85
N LYS A 239 -16.67 2.56 -18.16
CA LYS A 239 -17.84 2.19 -18.97
C LYS A 239 -17.56 1.02 -19.92
N ASN A 240 -16.35 0.96 -20.47
CA ASN A 240 -15.90 -0.02 -21.46
C ASN A 240 -14.43 -0.43 -21.18
N LEU A 241 -14.18 -1.00 -20.01
CA LEU A 241 -12.84 -1.47 -19.63
C LEU A 241 -12.46 -2.68 -20.50
N ASN A 242 -11.32 -2.60 -21.20
CA ASN A 242 -10.77 -3.72 -21.96
C ASN A 242 -9.77 -4.50 -21.09
N LEU A 243 -10.27 -5.54 -20.43
CA LEU A 243 -9.48 -6.34 -19.47
C LEU A 243 -8.35 -7.12 -20.16
N GLU A 244 -8.55 -7.58 -21.40
CA GLU A 244 -7.50 -8.28 -22.17
C GLU A 244 -6.34 -7.36 -22.51
N GLN A 245 -6.63 -6.15 -22.99
CA GLN A 245 -5.61 -5.13 -23.25
C GLN A 245 -4.88 -4.74 -21.97
N MET A 246 -5.60 -4.58 -20.87
CA MET A 246 -5.00 -4.30 -19.56
C MET A 246 -4.04 -5.41 -19.13
N ARG A 247 -4.41 -6.68 -19.29
CA ARG A 247 -3.52 -7.81 -18.98
C ARG A 247 -2.25 -7.75 -19.84
N ALA A 248 -2.41 -7.59 -21.15
CA ALA A 248 -1.29 -7.58 -22.09
C ALA A 248 -0.28 -6.46 -21.83
N GLU A 249 -0.72 -5.27 -21.41
CA GLU A 249 0.16 -4.15 -21.11
C GLU A 249 0.75 -4.22 -19.69
N LEU A 250 -0.05 -4.60 -18.69
CA LEU A 250 0.41 -4.67 -17.30
C LEU A 250 1.36 -5.85 -17.06
N GLU A 251 1.25 -6.95 -17.80
CA GLU A 251 2.17 -8.11 -17.67
C GLU A 251 3.62 -7.72 -17.98
N LYS A 252 3.84 -6.63 -18.74
CA LYS A 252 5.18 -6.12 -19.04
C LYS A 252 5.81 -5.38 -17.86
N LEU A 253 5.03 -5.03 -16.84
CA LEU A 253 5.44 -4.17 -15.71
C LEU A 253 5.72 -4.95 -14.42
N GLY A 254 5.57 -6.27 -14.41
CA GLY A 254 5.73 -7.07 -13.20
C GLY A 254 5.33 -8.53 -13.35
N ASP A 255 5.21 -9.21 -12.22
CA ASP A 255 4.75 -10.60 -12.14
C ASP A 255 3.44 -10.73 -11.34
N SER A 256 2.95 -11.98 -11.24
CA SER A 256 1.76 -12.31 -10.44
C SER A 256 0.52 -11.50 -10.80
N LEU A 257 0.40 -11.07 -12.07
CA LEU A 257 -0.68 -10.21 -12.53
C LEU A 257 -2.02 -10.95 -12.50
N VAL A 258 -3.00 -10.32 -11.84
CA VAL A 258 -4.42 -10.67 -11.95
C VAL A 258 -5.23 -9.45 -12.33
N VAL A 259 -6.07 -9.61 -13.36
CA VAL A 259 -7.07 -8.61 -13.76
C VAL A 259 -8.43 -9.28 -13.78
N ALA A 260 -9.27 -8.90 -12.83
CA ALA A 260 -10.60 -9.46 -12.62
C ALA A 260 -11.69 -8.39 -12.73
N GLY A 261 -12.91 -8.82 -13.02
CA GLY A 261 -14.11 -7.99 -13.08
C GLY A 261 -14.76 -7.96 -14.46
N SER A 262 -15.35 -6.82 -14.79
CA SER A 262 -16.16 -6.59 -15.98
C SER A 262 -15.76 -5.29 -16.70
N GLU A 263 -16.43 -5.01 -17.81
CA GLU A 263 -16.28 -3.75 -18.56
C GLU A 263 -16.61 -2.48 -17.75
N ARG A 264 -17.30 -2.62 -16.60
CA ARG A 264 -17.67 -1.48 -15.73
C ARG A 264 -16.77 -1.31 -14.51
N THR A 265 -16.33 -2.43 -13.93
CA THR A 265 -15.55 -2.45 -12.70
C THR A 265 -14.48 -3.50 -12.85
N ALA A 266 -13.22 -3.12 -12.66
CA ALA A 266 -12.10 -4.05 -12.70
C ALA A 266 -11.21 -3.90 -11.47
N ARG A 267 -10.68 -5.02 -10.99
CA ARG A 267 -9.67 -5.08 -9.94
C ARG A 267 -8.38 -5.60 -10.54
N VAL A 268 -7.29 -4.90 -10.28
CA VAL A 268 -5.94 -5.24 -10.74
C VAL A 268 -5.09 -5.54 -9.51
N HIS A 269 -4.29 -6.60 -9.59
CA HIS A 269 -3.19 -6.91 -8.68
C HIS A 269 -1.95 -7.27 -9.49
N ILE A 270 -0.79 -6.73 -9.11
CA ILE A 270 0.49 -6.99 -9.75
C ILE A 270 1.63 -6.81 -8.75
N HIS A 271 2.65 -7.65 -8.81
CA HIS A 271 3.90 -7.40 -8.09
C HIS A 271 4.88 -6.66 -9.01
N THR A 272 5.41 -5.53 -8.58
CA THR A 272 6.27 -4.66 -9.41
C THR A 272 7.26 -3.85 -8.56
N ASP A 273 8.36 -3.41 -9.17
CA ASP A 273 9.26 -2.40 -8.59
C ASP A 273 8.86 -0.97 -8.98
N HIS A 274 7.91 -0.83 -9.91
CA HIS A 274 7.47 0.45 -10.47
C HIS A 274 5.94 0.63 -10.36
N PRO A 275 5.37 0.73 -9.13
CA PRO A 275 3.94 1.01 -8.97
C PRO A 275 3.53 2.31 -9.68
N ASP A 276 4.40 3.31 -9.73
CA ASP A 276 4.15 4.58 -10.41
C ASP A 276 3.91 4.41 -11.92
N GLU A 277 4.56 3.45 -12.57
CA GLU A 277 4.30 3.11 -13.98
C GLU A 277 2.99 2.34 -14.17
N VAL A 278 2.65 1.45 -13.23
CA VAL A 278 1.36 0.74 -13.22
C VAL A 278 0.20 1.73 -13.10
N PHE A 279 0.22 2.60 -12.09
CA PHE A 279 -0.83 3.60 -11.89
C PHE A 279 -0.84 4.64 -13.00
N ALA A 280 0.33 4.95 -13.57
CA ALA A 280 0.43 5.81 -14.74
C ALA A 280 -0.35 5.28 -15.94
N TYR A 281 -0.18 3.99 -16.25
CA TYR A 281 -0.88 3.31 -17.32
C TYR A 281 -2.38 3.25 -17.03
N ILE A 282 -2.75 2.77 -15.84
CA ILE A 282 -4.15 2.63 -15.43
C ILE A 282 -4.90 3.97 -15.49
N ALA A 283 -4.30 5.05 -14.97
CA ALA A 283 -4.90 6.39 -14.99
C ALA A 283 -5.09 6.96 -16.40
N SER A 284 -4.35 6.45 -17.40
CA SER A 284 -4.54 6.84 -18.80
C SER A 284 -5.77 6.17 -19.45
N MET A 285 -6.24 5.06 -18.87
CA MET A 285 -7.32 4.22 -19.41
C MET A 285 -8.65 4.43 -18.68
N SER A 286 -8.61 4.64 -17.35
CA SER A 286 -9.81 4.71 -16.51
C SER A 286 -9.58 5.55 -15.25
N ASN A 287 -10.67 5.93 -14.58
CA ASN A 287 -10.59 6.49 -13.24
C ASN A 287 -10.24 5.40 -12.22
N ILE A 288 -9.27 5.70 -11.36
CA ILE A 288 -8.89 4.86 -10.22
C ILE A 288 -9.77 5.25 -9.04
N SER A 289 -10.55 4.30 -8.53
CA SER A 289 -11.44 4.51 -7.38
C SER A 289 -10.78 4.15 -6.06
N GLU A 290 -9.91 3.12 -6.05
CA GLU A 290 -9.10 2.76 -4.90
C GLU A 290 -7.71 2.31 -5.36
N GLN A 291 -6.71 2.51 -4.51
CA GLN A 291 -5.35 2.02 -4.70
C GLN A 291 -4.80 1.47 -3.39
N LYS A 292 -3.91 0.48 -3.47
CA LYS A 292 -3.13 -0.06 -2.35
C LYS A 292 -1.75 -0.42 -2.87
N VAL A 293 -0.71 -0.08 -2.13
CA VAL A 293 0.65 -0.52 -2.42
C VAL A 293 1.32 -0.91 -1.12
N ASP A 294 1.76 -2.15 -1.01
CA ASP A 294 2.47 -2.68 0.14
C ASP A 294 3.92 -3.00 -0.24
N ASP A 295 4.88 -2.60 0.60
CA ASP A 295 6.30 -2.92 0.45
C ASP A 295 6.58 -4.31 1.03
N MET A 296 6.47 -5.35 0.19
CA MET A 296 6.64 -6.74 0.57
C MET A 296 8.05 -7.02 1.09
N LYS A 297 9.07 -6.40 0.48
CA LYS A 297 10.46 -6.51 0.94
C LYS A 297 10.59 -5.99 2.37
N ARG A 298 10.09 -4.79 2.66
CA ARG A 298 10.13 -4.20 4.01
C ARG A 298 9.30 -5.02 5.01
N GLN A 299 8.16 -5.56 4.59
CA GLN A 299 7.34 -6.40 5.46
C GLN A 299 8.03 -7.70 5.85
N PHE A 300 8.61 -8.40 4.85
CA PHE A 300 9.37 -9.61 5.09
C PHE A 300 10.61 -9.37 5.95
N GLU A 301 11.34 -8.28 5.68
CA GLU A 301 12.51 -7.89 6.48
C GLU A 301 12.14 -7.63 7.94
N ALA A 302 11.02 -6.96 8.21
CA ALA A 302 10.54 -6.73 9.57
C ALA A 302 10.17 -8.03 10.30
N ALA A 303 9.57 -8.98 9.60
CA ALA A 303 9.14 -10.26 10.16
C ALA A 303 10.32 -11.23 10.41
N ASN A 304 11.25 -11.31 9.46
CA ASN A 304 12.25 -12.40 9.43
C ASN A 304 13.71 -11.91 9.58
N HIS A 305 14.03 -10.68 9.15
CA HIS A 305 15.41 -10.18 9.05
C HIS A 305 15.60 -8.80 9.68
N ARG A 306 14.99 -8.59 10.84
CA ARG A 306 15.10 -7.32 11.57
C ARG A 306 16.54 -7.08 12.03
N LYS A 307 17.14 -5.97 11.61
CA LYS A 307 18.49 -5.54 11.99
C LYS A 307 18.55 -4.89 13.38
N TYR A 308 17.50 -4.17 13.76
CA TYR A 308 17.49 -3.35 14.98
C TYR A 308 16.23 -3.60 15.82
N PRO A 309 16.31 -3.56 17.15
CA PRO A 309 15.15 -3.79 18.03
C PRO A 309 14.12 -2.64 18.00
N ILE A 310 14.54 -1.44 17.56
CA ILE A 310 13.69 -0.24 17.46
C ILE A 310 13.35 -0.01 15.98
N ALA A 311 12.06 0.12 15.65
CA ALA A 311 11.64 0.53 14.32
C ALA A 311 11.73 2.05 14.16
N ILE A 312 12.17 2.49 12.98
CA ILE A 312 12.18 3.91 12.60
C ILE A 312 11.08 4.13 11.58
N VAL A 313 10.21 5.08 11.85
CA VAL A 313 9.14 5.48 10.94
C VAL A 313 9.31 6.94 10.55
N THR A 314 9.05 7.25 9.29
CA THR A 314 8.90 8.63 8.82
C THR A 314 7.79 8.74 7.78
N ASP A 315 7.43 9.95 7.39
CA ASP A 315 6.52 10.18 6.28
C ASP A 315 7.28 10.52 4.98
N SER A 316 6.63 10.45 3.83
CA SER A 316 7.30 10.64 2.53
C SER A 316 7.79 12.06 2.27
N ILE A 317 7.42 13.04 3.10
CA ILE A 317 7.93 14.41 3.02
C ILE A 317 9.41 14.46 3.43
N ALA A 318 9.87 13.52 4.26
CA ALA A 318 11.29 13.33 4.51
C ALA A 318 12.00 12.92 3.21
N ASP A 319 12.87 13.78 2.71
CA ASP A 319 13.68 13.48 1.52
C ASP A 319 14.94 12.73 1.95
N LEU A 320 14.89 11.41 1.73
CA LEU A 320 15.94 10.45 2.04
C LEU A 320 16.09 9.48 0.84
N PRO A 321 17.33 9.14 0.42
CA PRO A 321 17.54 8.18 -0.65
C PRO A 321 17.05 6.76 -0.31
N ASP A 322 16.51 6.05 -1.31
CA ASP A 322 16.00 4.67 -1.16
C ASP A 322 17.08 3.70 -0.62
N GLU A 323 18.34 3.89 -1.01
CA GLU A 323 19.47 3.10 -0.50
C GLU A 323 19.63 3.24 1.02
N MET A 324 19.46 4.45 1.56
CA MET A 324 19.55 4.68 3.01
C MET A 324 18.33 4.13 3.74
N ILE A 325 17.13 4.27 3.15
CA ILE A 325 15.90 3.66 3.65
C ILE A 325 16.08 2.14 3.79
N ASP A 326 16.65 1.51 2.76
CA ASP A 326 16.89 0.07 2.72
C ASP A 326 17.98 -0.38 3.68
N ASN A 327 19.11 0.33 3.72
CA ASN A 327 20.24 -0.04 4.59
C ASN A 327 19.85 -0.02 6.07
N TYR A 328 19.10 1.00 6.50
CA TYR A 328 18.69 1.18 7.89
C TYR A 328 17.33 0.57 8.26
N GLN A 329 16.64 -0.05 7.29
CA GLN A 329 15.30 -0.57 7.46
C GLN A 329 14.27 0.47 7.94
N ILE A 330 14.33 1.67 7.36
CA ILE A 330 13.40 2.75 7.68
C ILE A 330 12.04 2.45 7.05
N HIS A 331 10.97 2.61 7.82
CA HIS A 331 9.60 2.45 7.36
C HIS A 331 9.02 3.81 6.98
N GLN A 332 8.89 4.08 5.68
CA GLN A 332 8.34 5.35 5.20
C GLN A 332 6.84 5.21 4.86
N PHE A 333 6.02 6.07 5.44
CA PHE A 333 4.59 6.15 5.17
C PHE A 333 4.31 7.17 4.06
N PRO A 334 3.66 6.79 2.95
CA PRO A 334 3.41 7.70 1.84
C PRO A 334 2.30 8.70 2.15
N ILE A 335 2.56 9.98 1.87
CA ILE A 335 1.55 11.03 1.92
C ILE A 335 0.73 11.04 0.62
N SER A 336 -0.58 11.22 0.75
CA SER A 336 -1.50 11.23 -0.38
C SER A 336 -1.53 12.58 -1.11
N LEU A 337 -1.55 12.55 -2.45
CA LEU A 337 -1.81 13.68 -3.34
C LEU A 337 -3.09 13.46 -4.14
N LEU A 338 -3.97 14.45 -4.19
CA LEU A 338 -5.15 14.46 -5.04
C LEU A 338 -4.86 15.22 -6.33
N ILE A 339 -4.93 14.53 -7.47
CA ILE A 339 -4.72 15.08 -8.81
C ILE A 339 -5.88 14.62 -9.70
N ASN A 340 -6.67 15.57 -10.21
CA ASN A 340 -7.82 15.30 -11.10
C ASN A 340 -8.72 14.16 -10.59
N ASP A 341 -9.16 14.24 -9.32
CA ASP A 341 -10.02 13.28 -8.63
C ASP A 341 -9.41 11.89 -8.34
N THR A 342 -8.14 11.68 -8.69
CA THR A 342 -7.39 10.48 -8.33
C THR A 342 -6.45 10.77 -7.17
N THR A 343 -6.48 9.91 -6.15
CA THR A 343 -5.49 9.93 -5.07
C THR A 343 -4.26 9.15 -5.51
N TYR A 344 -3.07 9.73 -5.34
CA TYR A 344 -1.76 9.12 -5.56
C TYR A 344 -0.98 9.09 -4.24
N TYR A 345 -0.07 8.14 -4.08
CA TYR A 345 0.83 8.00 -2.94
C TYR A 345 2.21 8.51 -3.34
N ASP A 346 2.69 9.54 -2.63
CA ASP A 346 3.99 10.15 -2.88
C ASP A 346 5.14 9.14 -2.81
N LYS A 347 6.07 9.22 -3.76
CA LYS A 347 7.21 8.31 -3.97
C LYS A 347 6.84 6.87 -4.36
N VAL A 348 5.56 6.51 -4.30
CA VAL A 348 5.09 5.14 -4.52
C VAL A 348 4.29 5.05 -5.83
N THR A 349 3.13 5.71 -5.91
CA THR A 349 2.29 5.70 -7.14
C THR A 349 2.45 6.96 -7.98
N ILE A 350 3.17 7.96 -7.47
CA ILE A 350 3.64 9.10 -8.25
C ILE A 350 5.01 9.58 -7.77
N ARG A 351 5.91 9.80 -8.73
CA ARG A 351 7.23 10.41 -8.53
C ARG A 351 7.28 11.84 -9.07
N SER A 352 8.22 12.64 -8.57
CA SER A 352 8.37 14.06 -8.89
C SER A 352 8.58 14.30 -10.38
N GLU A 353 9.33 13.44 -11.07
CA GLU A 353 9.64 13.54 -12.49
C GLU A 353 8.39 13.50 -13.36
N ARG A 354 7.44 12.61 -13.02
CA ARG A 354 6.14 12.53 -13.68
C ARG A 354 5.29 13.76 -13.34
N PHE A 355 5.28 14.15 -12.08
CA PHE A 355 4.53 15.32 -11.62
C PHE A 355 4.95 16.61 -12.33
N TYR A 356 6.25 16.84 -12.53
CA TYR A 356 6.75 18.03 -13.22
C TYR A 356 6.21 18.17 -14.65
N LYS A 357 6.04 17.04 -15.36
CA LYS A 357 5.51 17.04 -16.74
C LYS A 357 4.07 17.50 -16.82
N MET A 358 3.28 17.34 -15.75
CA MET A 358 1.87 17.73 -15.72
C MET A 358 1.60 19.02 -14.91
N MET A 359 2.45 19.39 -13.96
CA MET A 359 2.20 20.42 -12.93
C MET A 359 1.62 21.74 -13.47
N ASP A 360 2.13 22.27 -14.59
CA ASP A 360 1.64 23.53 -15.17
C ASP A 360 0.47 23.36 -16.15
N SER A 361 0.17 22.13 -16.57
CA SER A 361 -0.97 21.79 -17.44
C SER A 361 -2.27 21.49 -16.67
N LEU A 362 -2.17 21.25 -15.36
CA LEU A 362 -3.31 20.90 -14.51
C LEU A 362 -4.27 22.08 -14.34
N LYS A 363 -5.54 21.85 -14.70
CA LYS A 363 -6.64 22.84 -14.54
C LYS A 363 -6.86 23.18 -13.07
N VAL A 364 -6.97 22.15 -12.24
CA VAL A 364 -7.08 22.27 -10.78
C VAL A 364 -5.71 21.99 -10.18
N TYR A 365 -5.22 22.87 -9.32
CA TYR A 365 -3.91 22.63 -8.69
C TYR A 365 -4.03 21.48 -7.68
N PRO A 366 -3.06 20.54 -7.68
CA PRO A 366 -3.04 19.43 -6.74
C PRO A 366 -3.13 19.87 -5.28
N THR A 367 -3.74 19.02 -4.48
CA THR A 367 -3.74 19.13 -3.02
C THR A 367 -3.09 17.88 -2.43
N SER A 368 -2.58 18.00 -1.20
CA SER A 368 -2.21 16.81 -0.42
C SER A 368 -3.21 16.65 0.71
N SER A 369 -3.42 15.42 1.15
CA SER A 369 -4.26 15.13 2.32
C SER A 369 -3.42 14.59 3.46
N GLN A 370 -3.99 14.65 4.66
CA GLN A 370 -3.42 13.95 5.80
C GLN A 370 -3.52 12.43 5.58
N PRO A 371 -2.67 11.64 6.25
CA PRO A 371 -2.83 10.19 6.31
C PRO A 371 -4.25 9.77 6.76
N ASN A 372 -4.79 8.72 6.16
CA ASN A 372 -6.04 8.12 6.62
C ASN A 372 -5.80 7.37 7.95
N ALA A 373 -6.66 7.61 8.96
CA ALA A 373 -6.52 7.00 10.28
C ALA A 373 -6.47 5.46 10.22
N LYS A 374 -7.31 4.83 9.40
CA LYS A 374 -7.34 3.37 9.27
C LYS A 374 -6.08 2.82 8.62
N SER A 375 -5.53 3.53 7.63
CA SER A 375 -4.26 3.15 7.01
C SER A 375 -3.09 3.23 8.00
N LEU A 376 -3.04 4.28 8.82
CA LEU A 376 -2.02 4.40 9.88
C LEU A 376 -2.19 3.35 10.98
N GLU A 377 -3.42 3.06 11.39
CA GLU A 377 -3.70 1.96 12.33
C GLU A 377 -3.20 0.62 11.80
N ASN A 378 -3.50 0.29 10.55
CA ASN A 378 -3.04 -0.95 9.95
C ASN A 378 -1.50 -0.99 9.88
N PHE A 379 -0.88 0.13 9.54
CA PHE A 379 0.57 0.27 9.50
C PHE A 379 1.22 0.04 10.87
N PHE A 380 0.70 0.65 11.94
CA PHE A 380 1.18 0.41 13.30
C PHE A 380 0.84 -0.99 13.82
N SER A 381 -0.31 -1.54 13.47
CA SER A 381 -0.67 -2.92 13.83
C SER A 381 0.33 -3.92 13.24
N PHE A 382 0.75 -3.72 12.00
CA PHE A 382 1.81 -4.50 11.38
C PHE A 382 3.14 -4.34 12.15
N LEU A 383 3.61 -3.10 12.36
CA LEU A 383 4.90 -2.86 13.01
C LEU A 383 4.96 -3.41 14.44
N THR A 384 3.90 -3.20 15.23
CA THR A 384 3.85 -3.61 16.65
C THR A 384 3.74 -5.11 16.85
N THR A 385 3.46 -5.87 15.78
CA THR A 385 3.58 -7.33 15.78
C THR A 385 5.04 -7.76 15.95
N TYR A 386 5.98 -7.04 15.34
CA TYR A 386 7.39 -7.41 15.30
C TYR A 386 8.29 -6.54 16.18
N TYR A 387 7.90 -5.30 16.46
CA TYR A 387 8.67 -4.33 17.24
C TYR A 387 7.95 -3.94 18.53
N LYS A 388 8.70 -3.87 19.64
CA LYS A 388 8.20 -3.33 20.92
C LYS A 388 8.43 -1.84 21.08
N GLU A 389 9.34 -1.28 20.30
CA GLU A 389 9.75 0.12 20.37
C GLU A 389 9.77 0.72 18.96
N VAL A 390 9.09 1.86 18.78
CA VAL A 390 8.94 2.55 17.49
C VAL A 390 9.18 4.05 17.69
N VAL A 391 10.15 4.60 16.96
CA VAL A 391 10.43 6.05 16.92
C VAL A 391 9.92 6.58 15.59
N VAL A 392 9.00 7.54 15.65
CA VAL A 392 8.37 8.15 14.48
C VAL A 392 8.84 9.59 14.34
N LEU A 393 9.37 9.96 13.18
CA LEU A 393 9.76 11.34 12.85
C LEU A 393 8.87 11.85 11.71
N THR A 394 8.07 12.88 11.97
CA THR A 394 7.19 13.44 10.94
C THR A 394 7.56 14.87 10.59
N VAL A 395 7.07 15.34 9.46
CA VAL A 395 7.06 16.76 9.08
C VAL A 395 6.52 17.64 10.22
N SER A 396 6.98 18.89 10.25
CA SER A 396 6.48 19.91 11.18
C SER A 396 4.94 19.98 11.27
N LYS A 397 4.43 19.91 12.51
CA LYS A 397 2.99 20.06 12.82
C LYS A 397 2.38 21.39 12.35
N GLU A 398 3.20 22.44 12.21
CA GLU A 398 2.75 23.75 11.75
C GLU A 398 2.52 23.78 10.23
N MET A 399 3.16 22.85 9.51
CA MET A 399 3.08 22.71 8.06
C MET A 399 2.01 21.71 7.62
N SER A 400 1.82 20.63 8.39
CA SER A 400 0.86 19.55 8.07
C SER A 400 0.20 18.99 9.32
N GLY A 401 -1.03 18.48 9.17
CA GLY A 401 -1.70 17.67 10.20
C GLY A 401 -1.14 16.25 10.33
N THR A 402 -0.12 15.87 9.54
CA THR A 402 0.53 14.56 9.56
C THR A 402 0.94 14.16 10.98
N TYR A 403 1.66 15.03 11.71
CA TYR A 403 2.08 14.77 13.10
C TYR A 403 0.90 14.33 13.98
N GLN A 404 -0.22 15.06 13.92
CA GLN A 404 -1.38 14.79 14.75
C GLN A 404 -2.04 13.44 14.39
N ALA A 405 -2.14 13.13 13.09
CA ALA A 405 -2.66 11.85 12.62
C ALA A 405 -1.82 10.66 13.13
N PHE A 406 -0.48 10.79 13.12
CA PHE A 406 0.42 9.79 13.69
C PHE A 406 0.25 9.63 15.20
N VAL A 407 0.15 10.73 15.95
CA VAL A 407 -0.09 10.70 17.41
C VAL A 407 -1.40 9.98 17.74
N GLU A 408 -2.48 10.32 17.03
CA GLU A 408 -3.79 9.71 17.24
C GLU A 408 -3.80 8.21 16.95
N ALA A 409 -3.18 7.78 15.84
CA ALA A 409 -3.07 6.37 15.50
C ALA A 409 -2.18 5.60 16.50
N ALA A 410 -1.04 6.17 16.88
CA ALA A 410 -0.11 5.57 17.85
C ALA A 410 -0.77 5.36 19.22
N SER A 411 -1.65 6.28 19.66
CA SER A 411 -2.36 6.20 20.94
C SER A 411 -3.24 4.96 21.12
N LYS A 412 -3.53 4.21 20.04
CA LYS A 412 -4.36 3.00 20.06
C LYS A 412 -3.58 1.74 20.39
N PHE A 413 -2.25 1.79 20.44
CA PHE A 413 -1.36 0.65 20.65
C PHE A 413 -0.69 0.73 22.02
N ASN A 414 -1.33 0.15 23.04
CA ASN A 414 -0.83 0.20 24.43
C ASN A 414 0.27 -0.82 24.73
N ASP A 415 0.40 -1.87 23.91
CA ASP A 415 1.34 -2.98 24.12
C ASP A 415 2.74 -2.74 23.50
N ALA A 416 2.96 -1.55 22.92
CA ALA A 416 4.22 -1.12 22.32
C ALA A 416 4.55 0.33 22.71
N LYS A 417 5.84 0.65 22.85
CA LYS A 417 6.30 2.03 23.02
C LYS A 417 6.38 2.71 21.65
N ILE A 418 5.49 3.64 21.37
CA ILE A 418 5.52 4.45 20.14
C ILE A 418 5.69 5.92 20.53
N HIS A 419 6.77 6.55 20.08
CA HIS A 419 7.01 7.98 20.31
C HIS A 419 7.06 8.75 19.00
N VAL A 420 6.18 9.74 18.87
CA VAL A 420 6.07 10.58 17.68
C VAL A 420 6.76 11.91 17.93
N ILE A 421 7.85 12.14 17.21
CA ILE A 421 8.68 13.33 17.26
C ILE A 421 8.22 14.31 16.19
N ASN A 422 7.73 15.48 16.63
CA ASN A 422 7.59 16.63 15.75
C ASN A 422 8.99 17.17 15.41
N THR A 423 9.45 16.90 14.20
CA THR A 423 10.80 17.33 13.75
C THR A 423 10.92 18.85 13.64
N LYS A 424 9.81 19.58 13.56
CA LYS A 424 9.80 21.02 13.22
C LYS A 424 10.56 21.34 11.92
N GLN A 425 10.78 20.35 11.07
CA GLN A 425 11.48 20.46 9.79
C GLN A 425 10.65 19.81 8.69
N ASN A 426 11.18 19.80 7.47
CA ASN A 426 10.65 19.05 6.33
C ASN A 426 11.79 18.64 5.39
N SER A 427 11.47 17.85 4.36
CA SER A 427 12.37 17.61 3.21
C SER A 427 13.75 17.09 3.67
N GLY A 428 14.85 17.60 3.11
CA GLY A 428 16.20 17.12 3.44
C GLY A 428 16.60 17.32 4.91
N ALA A 429 16.04 18.32 5.62
CA ALA A 429 16.34 18.52 7.04
C ALA A 429 15.66 17.46 7.92
N GLU A 430 14.43 17.08 7.57
CA GLU A 430 13.76 15.94 8.19
C GLU A 430 14.50 14.63 7.89
N GLY A 431 14.92 14.43 6.62
CA GLY A 431 15.71 13.26 6.21
C GLY A 431 17.04 13.11 6.97
N LEU A 432 17.75 14.21 7.23
CA LEU A 432 18.97 14.18 8.04
C LEU A 432 18.70 13.76 9.49
N LEU A 433 17.59 14.20 10.10
CA LEU A 433 17.20 13.79 11.45
C LEU A 433 16.84 12.29 11.50
N VAL A 434 16.12 11.80 10.49
CA VAL A 434 15.81 10.36 10.36
C VAL A 434 17.10 9.54 10.25
N LEU A 435 18.05 9.97 9.41
CA LEU A 435 19.32 9.28 9.25
C LEU A 435 20.14 9.28 10.54
N LYS A 436 20.22 10.41 11.26
CA LYS A 436 20.87 10.47 12.57
C LYS A 436 20.21 9.56 13.60
N THR A 437 18.89 9.46 13.57
CA THR A 437 18.14 8.53 14.43
C THR A 437 18.57 7.09 14.14
N ALA A 438 18.73 6.74 12.87
CA ALA A 438 19.18 5.41 12.46
C ALA A 438 20.63 5.12 12.88
N GLU A 439 21.53 6.10 12.75
CA GLU A 439 22.92 5.99 13.23
C GLU A 439 22.99 5.79 14.75
N LEU A 440 22.15 6.51 15.52
CA LEU A 440 22.08 6.35 16.98
C LEU A 440 21.62 4.94 17.36
N ILE A 441 20.56 4.43 16.72
CA ILE A 441 20.06 3.06 16.95
C ILE A 441 21.13 2.03 16.56
N GLN A 442 21.78 2.20 15.41
CA GLN A 442 22.86 1.32 14.98
C GLN A 442 24.04 1.30 15.96
N SER A 443 24.34 2.44 16.60
CA SER A 443 25.38 2.54 17.64
C SER A 443 25.00 1.90 18.98
N GLY A 444 23.78 1.34 19.10
CA GLY A 444 23.30 0.63 20.28
C GLY A 444 22.70 1.51 21.37
N LYS A 445 22.33 2.77 21.04
CA LYS A 445 21.62 3.67 21.96
C LYS A 445 20.25 3.11 22.35
N SER A 446 19.86 3.30 23.61
CA SER A 446 18.53 2.91 24.08
C SER A 446 17.44 3.79 23.45
N TYR A 447 16.20 3.30 23.47
CA TYR A 447 15.03 4.06 23.00
C TYR A 447 14.93 5.46 23.60
N GLU A 448 15.10 5.59 24.92
CA GLU A 448 15.03 6.86 25.62
C GLU A 448 16.23 7.77 25.28
N GLU A 449 17.43 7.22 25.10
CA GLU A 449 18.61 7.98 24.65
C GLU A 449 18.41 8.51 23.22
N VAL A 450 17.88 7.68 22.31
CA VAL A 450 17.61 8.06 20.92
C VAL A 450 16.65 9.25 20.87
N ILE A 451 15.53 9.20 21.61
CA ILE A 451 14.56 10.30 21.66
C ILE A 451 15.23 11.59 22.16
N ALA A 452 15.95 11.51 23.29
CA ALA A 452 16.58 12.67 23.91
C ALA A 452 17.63 13.34 22.98
N GLU A 453 18.42 12.54 22.28
CA GLU A 453 19.43 13.06 21.33
C GLU A 453 18.78 13.67 20.08
N VAL A 454 17.76 13.02 19.51
CA VAL A 454 17.04 13.54 18.34
C VAL A 454 16.36 14.88 18.65
N GLU A 455 15.82 15.07 19.86
CA GLU A 455 15.25 16.35 20.28
C GLU A 455 16.29 17.48 20.36
N LYS A 456 17.55 17.18 20.72
CA LYS A 456 18.65 18.16 20.68
C LYS A 456 19.05 18.47 19.24
N LEU A 457 19.25 17.43 18.42
CA LEU A 457 19.62 17.56 17.01
C LEU A 457 18.58 18.39 16.24
N ARG A 458 17.30 18.29 16.63
CA ARG A 458 16.21 19.11 16.08
C ARG A 458 16.51 20.61 16.14
N GLU A 459 17.01 21.10 17.28
CA GLU A 459 17.33 22.52 17.49
C GLU A 459 18.62 22.96 16.78
N GLN A 460 19.42 22.00 16.31
CA GLN A 460 20.64 22.20 15.53
C GLN A 460 20.40 22.08 14.02
N THR A 461 19.21 21.65 13.62
CA THR A 461 18.88 21.36 12.23
C THR A 461 18.23 22.56 11.56
N LYS A 462 18.57 22.82 10.29
CA LYS A 462 17.91 23.85 9.49
C LYS A 462 17.91 23.54 8.01
N ILE A 463 16.91 24.06 7.30
CA ILE A 463 16.84 24.07 5.84
C ILE A 463 16.74 25.50 5.29
N LEU A 464 17.51 25.79 4.24
CA LEU A 464 17.50 27.06 3.53
C LEU A 464 17.24 26.81 2.05
N VAL A 465 16.16 27.41 1.54
CA VAL A 465 15.58 27.08 0.23
C VAL A 465 15.65 28.28 -0.69
N SER A 466 16.23 28.09 -1.88
CA SER A 466 16.28 29.08 -2.96
C SER A 466 15.27 28.75 -4.06
N VAL A 467 14.08 29.37 -3.97
CA VAL A 467 12.98 29.16 -4.92
C VAL A 467 13.10 30.06 -6.16
N LYS A 468 12.59 29.58 -7.31
CA LYS A 468 12.47 30.42 -8.52
C LYS A 468 11.28 31.37 -8.50
N THR A 469 10.24 31.00 -7.76
CA THR A 469 8.96 31.71 -7.68
C THR A 469 8.18 31.26 -6.44
N LEU A 470 7.34 32.13 -5.91
CA LEU A 470 6.38 31.78 -4.85
C LEU A 470 5.02 31.31 -5.39
N LYS A 471 4.81 31.30 -6.72
CA LYS A 471 3.57 30.87 -7.39
C LYS A 471 3.04 29.56 -6.80
N TYR A 472 3.87 28.53 -6.71
CA TYR A 472 3.45 27.18 -6.33
C TYR A 472 3.14 27.06 -4.83
N MET A 473 3.91 27.75 -3.97
CA MET A 473 3.62 27.79 -2.55
C MET A 473 2.32 28.58 -2.26
N VAL A 474 1.99 29.61 -3.05
CA VAL A 474 0.71 30.32 -3.00
C VAL A 474 -0.44 29.41 -3.45
N ARG A 475 -0.30 28.76 -4.62
CA ARG A 475 -1.35 27.86 -5.17
C ARG A 475 -1.65 26.68 -4.25
N SER A 476 -0.63 26.13 -3.61
CA SER A 476 -0.80 25.04 -2.64
C SER A 476 -1.35 25.52 -1.28
N GLY A 477 -1.53 26.82 -1.05
CA GLY A 477 -2.03 27.36 0.23
C GLY A 477 -1.00 27.34 1.36
N ARG A 478 0.28 27.07 1.05
CA ARG A 478 1.37 27.05 2.04
C ARG A 478 1.92 28.45 2.32
N VAL A 479 1.60 29.45 1.49
CA VAL A 479 2.03 30.87 1.67
C VAL A 479 1.03 31.73 2.43
N SER A 480 -0.26 31.41 2.49
CA SER A 480 -1.20 32.20 3.32
C SER A 480 -0.82 32.20 4.80
N LYS A 481 -0.11 31.16 5.25
CA LYS A 481 0.56 31.09 6.56
C LYS A 481 1.86 31.92 6.66
N VAL A 482 2.47 32.26 5.52
CA VAL A 482 3.78 32.93 5.44
C VAL A 482 3.66 34.44 5.19
N THR A 483 2.66 34.95 4.44
CA THR A 483 2.33 36.40 4.31
C THR A 483 0.97 36.67 3.60
N GLY A 484 0.24 37.71 4.02
CA GLY A 484 -1.09 38.12 3.50
C GLY A 484 -1.11 38.98 2.22
N ILE A 485 -0.14 38.87 1.31
CA ILE A 485 -0.04 39.73 0.10
C ILE A 485 0.20 38.85 -1.14
N ALA A 486 -0.85 38.19 -1.64
CA ALA A 486 -0.74 37.12 -2.64
C ALA A 486 -0.33 37.59 -4.06
N GLY A 487 -0.63 38.83 -4.48
CA GLY A 487 -0.49 39.25 -5.88
C GLY A 487 0.91 39.72 -6.32
N LYS A 488 1.56 40.59 -5.52
CA LYS A 488 2.84 41.26 -5.91
C LYS A 488 4.10 40.42 -5.63
N ILE A 489 3.97 39.36 -4.84
CA ILE A 489 5.09 38.59 -4.28
C ILE A 489 5.41 37.33 -5.13
N MET A 490 4.51 36.88 -6.00
CA MET A 490 4.68 35.61 -6.76
C MET A 490 5.97 35.52 -7.59
N ASN A 491 6.47 36.64 -8.13
CA ASN A 491 7.69 36.65 -8.96
C ASN A 491 8.99 36.83 -8.17
N LEU A 492 8.89 37.02 -6.85
CA LEU A 492 10.06 37.09 -5.96
C LEU A 492 10.77 35.74 -5.91
N LYS A 493 12.06 35.82 -5.62
CA LYS A 493 12.96 34.67 -5.50
C LYS A 493 13.56 34.64 -4.09
N PRO A 494 12.76 34.67 -3.02
CA PRO A 494 13.29 34.80 -1.66
C PRO A 494 14.07 33.56 -1.23
N VAL A 495 14.77 33.69 -0.11
CA VAL A 495 15.22 32.55 0.68
C VAL A 495 14.09 32.18 1.64
N ILE A 496 13.63 30.92 1.57
CA ILE A 496 12.64 30.36 2.47
C ILE A 496 13.36 29.47 3.49
N SER A 497 12.85 29.45 4.72
CA SER A 497 13.34 28.60 5.82
C SER A 497 12.17 28.17 6.68
N ILE A 498 12.45 27.34 7.67
CA ILE A 498 11.57 27.07 8.80
C ILE A 498 12.11 27.79 10.05
N ASP A 499 11.23 28.31 10.89
CA ASP A 499 11.58 28.92 12.19
C ASP A 499 11.66 27.89 13.33
N ASN A 500 11.97 28.34 14.54
CA ASN A 500 12.16 27.45 15.70
C ASN A 500 10.85 26.81 16.21
N ASP A 501 9.69 27.30 15.78
CA ASP A 501 8.38 26.71 16.08
C ASP A 501 7.96 25.69 15.01
N GLY A 502 8.70 25.61 13.90
CA GLY A 502 8.40 24.74 12.78
C GLY A 502 7.55 25.40 11.69
N LYS A 503 7.35 26.73 11.70
CA LYS A 503 6.58 27.46 10.69
C LYS A 503 7.46 27.86 9.51
N GLY A 504 6.92 27.75 8.30
CA GLY A 504 7.58 28.29 7.11
C GLY A 504 7.67 29.81 7.18
N ILE A 505 8.84 30.36 6.83
CA ILE A 505 9.11 31.80 6.87
C ILE A 505 9.86 32.27 5.62
N ILE A 506 9.69 33.54 5.27
CA ILE A 506 10.63 34.23 4.38
C ILE A 506 11.85 34.58 5.22
N PHE A 507 12.89 33.76 5.12
CA PHE A 507 14.14 33.98 5.82
C PHE A 507 14.83 35.26 5.35
N ASP A 508 14.85 35.49 4.03
CA ASP A 508 15.40 36.70 3.46
C ASP A 508 14.76 37.05 2.10
N LYS A 509 14.53 38.34 1.85
CA LYS A 509 13.94 38.89 0.63
C LYS A 509 14.99 39.04 -0.48
N GLY A 510 15.44 37.93 -1.05
CA GLY A 510 16.24 37.94 -2.27
C GLY A 510 15.43 38.38 -3.50
N LEU A 511 15.98 39.28 -4.31
CA LEU A 511 15.34 39.78 -5.54
C LEU A 511 15.71 38.95 -6.79
N SER A 512 16.78 38.17 -6.72
CA SER A 512 17.27 37.30 -7.78
C SER A 512 17.85 36.00 -7.22
N ILE A 513 17.94 34.95 -8.04
CA ILE A 513 18.52 33.66 -7.62
C ILE A 513 19.95 33.86 -7.08
N LYS A 514 20.77 34.65 -7.78
CA LYS A 514 22.14 34.97 -7.38
C LYS A 514 22.19 35.66 -6.01
N SER A 515 21.30 36.62 -5.77
CA SER A 515 21.19 37.30 -4.47
C SER A 515 20.81 36.34 -3.35
N SER A 516 19.85 35.44 -3.61
CA SER A 516 19.40 34.44 -2.63
C SER A 516 20.48 33.41 -2.32
N ASN A 517 21.17 32.89 -3.33
CA ASN A 517 22.29 31.98 -3.13
C ASN A 517 23.41 32.65 -2.30
N LYS A 518 23.73 33.92 -2.56
CA LYS A 518 24.73 34.67 -1.77
C LYS A 518 24.32 34.80 -0.29
N LYS A 519 23.03 35.01 -0.02
CA LYS A 519 22.47 35.11 1.33
C LYS A 519 22.54 33.78 2.07
N ILE A 520 22.15 32.68 1.41
CA ILE A 520 22.27 31.33 1.95
C ILE A 520 23.75 31.01 2.24
N PHE A 521 24.66 31.27 1.29
CA PHE A 521 26.09 31.06 1.49
C PHE A 521 26.64 31.83 2.70
N LYS A 522 26.29 33.12 2.84
CA LYS A 522 26.72 33.93 3.99
C LYS A 522 26.27 33.30 5.32
N HIS A 523 24.99 32.91 5.41
CA HIS A 523 24.45 32.28 6.62
C HIS A 523 25.13 30.94 6.93
N VAL A 524 25.26 30.06 5.94
CA VAL A 524 25.90 28.75 6.13
C VAL A 524 27.37 28.90 6.51
N LYS A 525 28.07 29.89 5.95
CA LYS A 525 29.44 30.22 6.34
C LYS A 525 29.52 30.68 7.80
N GLU A 526 28.63 31.57 8.24
CA GLU A 526 28.59 32.02 9.63
C GLU A 526 28.35 30.84 10.59
N VAL A 527 27.45 29.91 10.23
CA VAL A 527 27.22 28.68 11.01
C VAL A 527 28.44 27.77 11.01
N GLN A 528 29.07 27.56 9.87
CA GLN A 528 30.29 26.74 9.75
C GLN A 528 31.45 27.33 10.56
N ASP A 529 31.65 28.65 10.52
CA ASP A 529 32.70 29.34 11.26
C ASP A 529 32.45 29.30 12.78
N THR A 530 31.19 29.42 13.21
CA THR A 530 30.82 29.51 14.64
C THR A 530 30.69 28.14 15.30
N TYR A 531 29.96 27.22 14.68
CA TYR A 531 29.59 25.93 15.25
C TYR A 531 30.26 24.77 14.50
N GLY A 532 30.50 24.95 13.20
CA GLY A 532 30.80 23.85 12.28
C GLY A 532 29.53 23.07 11.93
N ILE A 533 29.57 22.40 10.78
CA ILE A 533 28.47 21.60 10.26
C ILE A 533 28.83 20.12 10.35
N GLU A 534 28.02 19.36 11.09
CA GLU A 534 28.20 17.92 11.31
C GLU A 534 27.77 17.11 10.09
N SER A 535 26.68 17.48 9.45
CA SER A 535 26.20 16.84 8.23
C SER A 535 25.32 17.82 7.44
N TYR A 536 25.24 17.62 6.13
CA TYR A 536 24.38 18.43 5.27
C TYR A 536 23.92 17.63 4.06
N ALA A 537 22.76 18.00 3.53
CA ALA A 537 22.17 17.42 2.34
C ALA A 537 21.75 18.54 1.38
N ILE A 538 21.76 18.22 0.09
CA ILE A 538 21.26 19.12 -0.95
C ILE A 538 20.06 18.44 -1.58
N VAL A 539 18.95 19.18 -1.65
CA VAL A 539 17.74 18.69 -2.29
C VAL A 539 17.25 19.70 -3.32
N HIS A 540 16.65 19.23 -4.40
CA HIS A 540 16.23 20.11 -5.49
C HIS A 540 14.90 19.68 -6.11
N ALA A 541 14.34 20.53 -6.97
CA ALA A 541 13.16 20.23 -7.75
C ALA A 541 13.47 20.33 -9.25
N ASN A 542 13.88 19.23 -9.90
CA ASN A 542 14.35 19.23 -11.29
C ASN A 542 15.33 20.40 -11.59
N ALA A 543 16.38 20.51 -10.76
CA ALA A 543 17.33 21.63 -10.81
C ALA A 543 18.79 21.17 -10.68
N TRP A 544 19.13 20.05 -11.32
CA TRP A 544 20.43 19.38 -11.22
C TRP A 544 21.64 20.31 -11.38
N ASP A 545 21.63 21.22 -12.36
CA ASP A 545 22.75 22.15 -12.55
C ASP A 545 22.97 23.05 -11.32
N ARG A 546 21.89 23.55 -10.72
CA ARG A 546 21.97 24.35 -9.49
C ARG A 546 22.37 23.52 -8.27
N ALA A 547 21.95 22.25 -8.23
CA ALA A 547 22.30 21.34 -7.15
C ALA A 547 23.80 21.01 -7.16
N LYS A 548 24.38 20.78 -8.36
CA LYS A 548 25.83 20.62 -8.55
C LYS A 548 26.60 21.86 -8.11
N ASP A 549 26.15 23.06 -8.48
CA ASP A 549 26.76 24.31 -8.00
C ASP A 549 26.75 24.38 -6.46
N TYR A 550 25.64 23.99 -5.82
CA TYR A 550 25.55 23.93 -4.36
C TYR A 550 26.53 22.90 -3.80
N GLU A 551 26.61 21.71 -4.40
CA GLU A 551 27.50 20.64 -3.95
C GLU A 551 28.96 21.10 -3.97
N GLU A 552 29.44 21.70 -5.05
CA GLU A 552 30.81 22.19 -5.18
C GLU A 552 31.12 23.29 -4.15
N ILE A 553 30.24 24.29 -4.05
CA ILE A 553 30.41 25.45 -3.15
C ILE A 553 30.44 25.01 -1.70
N TYR A 554 29.49 24.16 -1.28
CA TYR A 554 29.36 23.75 0.11
C TYR A 554 30.36 22.66 0.49
N THR A 555 30.78 21.81 -0.43
CA THR A 555 31.90 20.88 -0.20
C THR A 555 33.18 21.66 0.10
N SER A 556 33.44 22.71 -0.68
CA SER A 556 34.60 23.59 -0.47
C SER A 556 34.54 24.38 0.85
N LEU A 557 33.35 24.84 1.24
CA LEU A 557 33.14 25.60 2.48
C LEU A 557 33.22 24.72 3.74
N ILE A 558 32.61 23.55 3.70
CA ILE A 558 32.42 22.68 4.87
C ILE A 558 33.60 21.70 5.01
N GLY A 559 34.28 21.37 3.91
CA GLY A 559 35.43 20.47 3.88
C GLY A 559 35.06 18.99 3.76
N LYS A 560 33.81 18.67 3.45
CA LYS A 560 33.33 17.30 3.17
C LYS A 560 32.18 17.33 2.17
N LYS A 561 31.94 16.23 1.47
CA LYS A 561 30.81 16.06 0.55
C LYS A 561 29.47 16.07 1.29
N PRO A 562 28.36 16.41 0.61
CA PRO A 562 27.03 16.25 1.21
C PRO A 562 26.77 14.78 1.53
N THR A 563 25.97 14.53 2.56
CA THR A 563 25.49 13.19 2.90
C THR A 563 24.72 12.57 1.72
N TYR A 564 23.94 13.39 1.02
CA TYR A 564 23.29 13.02 -0.23
C TYR A 564 22.88 14.26 -1.04
N VAL A 565 22.71 14.07 -2.35
CA VAL A 565 22.08 15.02 -3.27
C VAL A 565 20.92 14.29 -3.96
N MET A 566 19.70 14.82 -3.87
CA MET A 566 18.53 14.17 -4.48
C MET A 566 17.44 15.15 -4.93
N ASP A 567 16.53 14.65 -5.77
CA ASP A 567 15.29 15.35 -6.08
C ASP A 567 14.31 15.22 -4.89
N ILE A 568 13.48 16.25 -4.69
CA ILE A 568 12.51 16.29 -3.59
C ILE A 568 11.25 15.48 -3.92
N SER A 569 10.53 15.05 -2.87
CA SER A 569 9.25 14.38 -2.99
C SER A 569 8.21 15.17 -3.81
N THR A 570 7.20 14.47 -4.34
CA THR A 570 6.11 15.09 -5.11
C THR A 570 5.33 16.07 -4.25
N VAL A 571 5.12 15.76 -2.96
CA VAL A 571 4.44 16.64 -2.00
C VAL A 571 5.22 17.93 -1.79
N VAL A 572 6.55 17.84 -1.62
CA VAL A 572 7.39 19.04 -1.46
C VAL A 572 7.46 19.82 -2.77
N ALA A 573 7.63 19.13 -3.90
CA ALA A 573 7.65 19.69 -5.25
C ALA A 573 6.40 20.50 -5.59
N MET A 574 5.22 20.02 -5.20
CA MET A 574 3.94 20.71 -5.36
C MET A 574 3.93 22.10 -4.70
N SER A 575 4.67 22.31 -3.62
CA SER A 575 4.79 23.62 -2.98
C SER A 575 6.03 24.38 -3.46
N ALA A 576 7.20 23.75 -3.48
CA ALA A 576 8.47 24.39 -3.81
C ALA A 576 8.59 24.81 -5.28
N GLY A 577 8.04 24.01 -6.20
CA GLY A 577 8.06 24.23 -7.63
C GLY A 577 9.41 23.96 -8.31
N ILE A 578 9.34 23.76 -9.64
CA ILE A 578 10.49 23.45 -10.49
C ILE A 578 11.58 24.52 -10.40
N GLY A 579 12.82 24.04 -10.36
CA GLY A 579 14.03 24.83 -10.33
C GLY A 579 14.46 25.26 -8.95
N THR A 580 13.77 24.84 -7.89
CA THR A 580 14.17 25.07 -6.50
C THR A 580 15.39 24.22 -6.12
N VAL A 581 16.25 24.75 -5.26
CA VAL A 581 17.36 24.02 -4.61
C VAL A 581 17.42 24.45 -3.15
N ALA A 582 17.77 23.54 -2.26
CA ALA A 582 17.92 23.79 -0.84
C ALA A 582 19.17 23.12 -0.28
N ILE A 583 19.74 23.73 0.76
CA ILE A 583 20.70 23.10 1.65
C ILE A 583 20.02 22.87 3.00
N ALA A 584 20.07 21.63 3.46
CA ALA A 584 19.74 21.25 4.83
C ALA A 584 21.02 20.90 5.57
N TYR A 585 21.13 21.26 6.86
CA TYR A 585 22.29 20.94 7.67
C TYR A 585 21.92 20.64 9.12
N ILE A 586 22.79 19.89 9.77
CA ILE A 586 22.89 19.74 11.23
C ILE A 586 24.21 20.36 11.66
N ARG A 587 24.17 21.37 12.53
CA ARG A 587 25.39 21.99 13.08
C ARG A 587 25.89 21.21 14.31
N ASN A 588 27.19 21.29 14.62
CA ASN A 588 27.68 20.73 15.88
C ASN A 588 27.14 21.53 17.07
N GLU A 589 27.25 20.97 18.28
CA GLU A 589 27.11 21.72 19.53
C GLU A 589 28.11 22.88 19.61
N ASP A 590 27.78 23.90 20.43
CA ASP A 590 28.60 25.09 20.62
C ASP A 590 30.06 24.69 20.89
N LYS A 591 30.98 25.15 20.04
CA LYS A 591 32.41 25.17 20.37
C LYS A 591 32.59 26.19 21.49
N LYS A 592 32.61 25.74 22.74
CA LYS A 592 33.09 26.59 23.84
C LYS A 592 34.56 26.93 23.68
#